data_AF-A0A534P6V4-F1
#
_entry.id   AF-A0A534P6V4-F1
#
_cell.length_a   1.000
_cell.length_b   1.000
_cell.length_c   1.000
_cell.angle_alpha   90.00
_cell.angle_beta   90.00
_cell.angle_gamma   90.00
#
_symmetry.space_group_name_H-M   'P 1'
#
loop_
_entity.id
_entity.type
_entity.pdbx_description
1 polymer ?
#
loop_
_entity_poly.entity_id
_entity_poly.type
_entity_poly.pdbx_seq_one_letter_code
_entity_poly.pdbx_strand_id
1 'polypeptide(L)'
;MRGRSAGTDFATPAAHVLAQGRGNRLVVLKAALTSAKIPSHVVLVRPFNQDPSPYRFPRGELYSWAVLRIDLPDGAAFVDPAYRLAPFDALPAFARGQDAWVVPEPGEEPQRIRTPEAEGSTGSGRRVTFTLSLDGEGGASGEGRDAYLGFDGANLKDALERLDEPQRKQAIETMLGRGLRRVELEKL
;
A
#
# COMPACT_ATOMS: atom_id res chain seq x y z
N MET A 1 20.57 0.09 1.17
CA MET A 1 19.46 0.58 0.33
C MET A 1 18.68 -0.62 -0.21
N ARG A 2 17.55 -1.01 0.42
CA ARG A 2 16.71 -2.11 -0.10
C ARG A 2 15.87 -1.56 -1.26
N GLY A 3 16.30 -1.81 -2.49
CA GLY A 3 15.53 -1.43 -3.68
C GLY A 3 14.15 -2.08 -3.63
N ARG A 4 13.08 -1.29 -3.85
CA ARG A 4 11.76 -1.86 -4.16
C ARG A 4 11.95 -2.69 -5.42
N SER A 5 11.81 -4.02 -5.35
CA SER A 5 11.63 -4.77 -6.59
C SER A 5 10.33 -4.25 -7.19
N ALA A 6 10.37 -3.77 -8.43
CA ALA A 6 9.15 -3.67 -9.21
C ALA A 6 8.53 -5.08 -9.18
N GLY A 7 7.32 -5.22 -8.63
CA GLY A 7 6.68 -6.52 -8.38
C GLY A 7 6.37 -7.34 -9.65
N THR A 8 6.92 -6.93 -10.79
CA THR A 8 6.69 -7.45 -12.13
C THR A 8 7.82 -8.33 -12.66
N ASP A 9 8.92 -8.50 -11.91
CA ASP A 9 9.94 -9.51 -12.25
C ASP A 9 9.51 -10.87 -11.67
N PHE A 10 9.15 -11.79 -12.56
CA PHE A 10 8.71 -13.15 -12.24
C PHE A 10 9.76 -14.22 -12.63
N ALA A 11 10.95 -13.82 -13.09
CA ALA A 11 11.94 -14.75 -13.62
C ALA A 11 12.63 -15.57 -12.51
N THR A 12 12.69 -15.04 -11.29
CA THR A 12 13.34 -15.72 -10.16
C THR A 12 12.38 -16.67 -9.44
N PRO A 13 12.73 -17.96 -9.27
CA PRO A 13 11.86 -18.91 -8.55
C PRO A 13 11.63 -18.54 -7.09
N ALA A 14 10.44 -18.86 -6.55
CA ALA A 14 10.05 -18.57 -5.16
C ALA A 14 11.09 -19.03 -4.12
N ALA A 15 11.62 -20.25 -4.28
CA ALA A 15 12.61 -20.82 -3.37
C ALA A 15 13.91 -20.00 -3.32
N HIS A 16 14.34 -19.43 -4.46
CA HIS A 16 15.53 -18.58 -4.52
C HIS A 16 15.27 -17.21 -3.88
N VAL A 17 14.10 -16.61 -4.15
CA VAL A 17 13.69 -15.35 -3.51
C VAL A 17 13.65 -15.50 -1.99
N LEU A 18 13.10 -16.61 -1.50
CA LEU A 18 13.01 -16.92 -0.07
C LEU A 18 14.40 -17.14 0.54
N ALA A 19 15.25 -17.96 -0.07
CA ALA A 19 16.59 -18.27 0.44
C ALA A 19 17.51 -17.03 0.48
N GLN A 20 17.40 -16.14 -0.51
CA GLN A 20 18.24 -14.94 -0.60
C GLN A 20 17.64 -13.73 0.12
N GLY A 21 16.37 -13.76 0.51
CA GLY A 21 15.65 -12.62 1.05
C GLY A 21 15.56 -11.43 0.06
N ARG A 22 15.74 -11.68 -1.24
CA ARG A 22 15.77 -10.66 -2.30
C ARG A 22 15.00 -11.14 -3.53
N GLY A 23 14.25 -10.22 -4.13
CA GLY A 23 13.45 -10.48 -5.32
C GLY A 23 11.97 -10.19 -5.09
N ASN A 24 11.14 -10.74 -5.97
CA ASN A 24 9.71 -10.49 -5.96
C ASN A 24 8.99 -11.32 -4.88
N ARG A 25 8.68 -10.68 -3.75
CA ARG A 25 7.98 -11.30 -2.62
C ARG A 25 6.57 -11.80 -2.97
N LEU A 26 5.96 -11.27 -4.04
CA LEU A 26 4.67 -11.74 -4.54
C LEU A 26 4.74 -13.22 -4.94
N VAL A 27 5.79 -13.62 -5.65
CA VAL A 27 6.00 -15.00 -6.11
C VAL A 27 6.13 -15.96 -4.93
N VAL A 28 6.79 -15.54 -3.85
CA VAL A 28 6.90 -16.32 -2.61
C VAL A 28 5.53 -16.50 -1.94
N LEU A 29 4.77 -15.41 -1.81
CA LEU A 29 3.44 -15.46 -1.19
C LEU A 29 2.47 -16.33 -2.01
N LYS A 30 2.46 -16.18 -3.34
CA LYS A 30 1.64 -17.01 -4.23
C LYS A 30 2.00 -18.49 -4.09
N ALA A 31 3.29 -18.84 -4.10
CA ALA A 31 3.73 -20.22 -3.90
C ALA A 31 3.30 -20.79 -2.53
N ALA A 32 3.36 -19.98 -1.47
CA ALA A 32 2.91 -20.38 -0.15
C ALA A 32 1.39 -20.64 -0.11
N LEU A 33 0.57 -19.77 -0.73
CA LEU A 33 -0.88 -19.97 -0.83
C LEU A 33 -1.23 -21.21 -1.66
N THR A 34 -0.54 -21.43 -2.79
CA THR A 34 -0.71 -22.64 -3.59
C THR A 34 -0.40 -23.90 -2.79
N SER A 35 0.70 -23.91 -2.02
CA SER A 35 1.04 -25.02 -1.12
C SER A 35 -0.02 -25.26 -0.04
N ALA A 36 -0.59 -24.18 0.49
CA ALA A 36 -1.71 -24.20 1.44
C ALA A 36 -3.07 -24.51 0.79
N LYS A 37 -3.12 -24.69 -0.54
CA LYS A 37 -4.35 -24.91 -1.32
C LYS A 37 -5.36 -23.77 -1.19
N ILE A 38 -4.87 -22.54 -1.01
CA ILE A 38 -5.69 -21.32 -1.02
C ILE A 38 -5.64 -20.75 -2.45
N PRO A 39 -6.78 -20.67 -3.15
CA PRO A 39 -6.81 -20.13 -4.51
C PRO A 39 -6.35 -18.66 -4.54
N SER A 40 -5.48 -18.33 -5.49
CA SER A 40 -4.95 -16.98 -5.64
C SER A 40 -4.40 -16.74 -7.03
N HIS A 41 -4.50 -15.51 -7.52
CA HIS A 41 -4.07 -15.11 -8.85
C HIS A 41 -3.20 -13.86 -8.81
N VAL A 42 -2.21 -13.80 -9.70
CA VAL A 42 -1.51 -12.56 -9.97
C VAL A 42 -2.48 -11.63 -10.71
N VAL A 43 -2.54 -10.38 -10.30
CA VAL A 43 -3.32 -9.34 -10.98
C VAL A 43 -2.38 -8.25 -11.45
N LEU A 44 -2.38 -7.98 -12.75
CA LEU A 44 -1.65 -6.88 -13.36
C LEU A 44 -2.59 -5.68 -13.46
N VAL A 45 -2.30 -4.65 -12.68
CA VAL A 45 -3.05 -3.39 -12.60
C VAL A 45 -2.44 -2.37 -13.55
N ARG A 46 -3.27 -1.51 -14.15
CA ARG A 46 -2.87 -0.25 -14.80
C ARG A 46 -2.99 0.88 -13.77
N PRO A 47 -1.90 1.30 -13.10
CA PRO A 47 -1.95 2.38 -12.13
C PRO A 47 -2.52 3.69 -12.68
N PHE A 48 -3.04 4.53 -11.78
CA PHE A 48 -3.59 5.85 -12.11
C PHE A 48 -2.61 6.77 -12.85
N ASN A 49 -1.30 6.62 -12.61
CA ASN A 49 -0.26 7.44 -13.22
C ASN A 49 0.13 6.97 -14.63
N GLN A 50 -0.45 5.88 -15.12
CA GLN A 50 -0.33 5.47 -16.51
C GLN A 50 -1.33 6.26 -17.37
N ASP A 51 -1.01 6.42 -18.66
CA ASP A 51 -1.93 7.03 -19.62
C ASP A 51 -3.29 6.30 -19.55
N PRO A 52 -4.44 6.98 -19.45
CA PRO A 52 -5.78 6.37 -19.39
C PRO A 52 -6.42 6.08 -20.76
N SER A 53 -5.83 6.55 -21.86
CA SER A 53 -6.43 6.50 -23.20
C SER A 53 -6.89 5.09 -23.60
N PRO A 54 -8.08 4.94 -24.23
CA PRO A 54 -8.51 3.66 -24.76
C PRO A 54 -7.71 3.35 -26.04
N TYR A 55 -6.95 2.27 -26.00
CA TYR A 55 -6.15 1.81 -27.14
C TYR A 55 -6.92 0.75 -27.93
N ARG A 56 -6.90 0.87 -29.26
CA ARG A 56 -7.45 -0.16 -30.17
C ARG A 56 -6.75 -1.51 -30.01
N PHE A 57 -5.44 -1.48 -29.75
CA PHE A 57 -4.63 -2.67 -29.54
C PHE A 57 -4.15 -2.73 -28.08
N PRO A 58 -4.13 -3.92 -27.45
CA PRO A 58 -3.64 -4.06 -26.09
C PRO A 58 -2.19 -3.59 -25.95
N ARG A 59 -1.93 -2.81 -24.89
CA ARG A 59 -0.59 -2.39 -24.48
C ARG A 59 -0.29 -2.96 -23.11
N GLY A 60 0.43 -4.08 -23.10
CA GLY A 60 0.77 -4.81 -21.87
C GLY A 60 1.61 -3.96 -20.92
N GLU A 61 2.45 -3.08 -21.46
CA GLU A 61 3.31 -2.16 -20.70
C GLU A 61 2.55 -1.18 -19.79
N LEU A 62 1.27 -0.93 -20.07
CA LEU A 62 0.42 -0.09 -19.21
C LEU A 62 0.06 -0.80 -17.90
N TYR A 63 0.07 -2.13 -17.87
CA TYR A 63 -0.26 -2.95 -16.69
C TYR A 63 1.02 -3.25 -15.89
N SER A 64 1.63 -2.18 -15.38
CA SER A 64 2.96 -2.18 -14.80
C SER A 64 3.02 -2.48 -13.30
N TRP A 65 1.89 -2.73 -12.65
CA TRP A 65 1.85 -3.01 -11.21
C TRP A 65 1.22 -4.36 -10.92
N ALA A 66 1.95 -5.25 -10.26
CA ALA A 66 1.44 -6.58 -9.92
C ALA A 66 1.03 -6.64 -8.44
N VAL A 67 -0.16 -7.18 -8.20
CA VAL A 67 -0.70 -7.48 -6.87
C VAL A 67 -1.21 -8.91 -6.84
N LEU A 68 -1.50 -9.44 -5.66
CA LEU A 68 -2.06 -10.77 -5.51
C LEU A 68 -3.52 -10.67 -5.10
N ARG A 69 -4.40 -11.33 -5.85
CA ARG A 69 -5.79 -11.59 -5.46
C ARG A 69 -5.85 -12.95 -4.79
N ILE A 70 -6.42 -13.02 -3.60
CA ILE A 70 -6.64 -14.26 -2.86
C ILE A 70 -8.15 -14.51 -2.85
N ASP A 71 -8.60 -15.62 -3.43
CA ASP A 71 -10.03 -15.90 -3.51
C ASP A 71 -10.47 -16.59 -2.21
N LEU A 72 -11.12 -15.84 -1.33
CA LEU A 72 -11.66 -16.35 -0.06
C LEU A 72 -13.15 -16.68 -0.20
N PRO A 73 -13.72 -17.51 0.70
CA PRO A 73 -15.14 -17.86 0.67
C PRO A 73 -16.08 -16.65 0.69
N ASP A 74 -15.73 -15.60 1.44
CA ASP A 74 -16.55 -14.40 1.63
C ASP A 74 -16.25 -13.30 0.60
N GLY A 75 -15.34 -13.55 -0.35
CA GLY A 75 -14.92 -12.59 -1.36
C GLY A 75 -13.40 -12.56 -1.58
N ALA A 76 -12.98 -11.97 -2.69
CA ALA A 76 -11.56 -11.85 -2.99
C ALA A 76 -10.89 -10.76 -2.12
N ALA A 77 -9.73 -11.09 -1.55
CA ALA A 77 -8.87 -10.15 -0.85
C ALA A 77 -7.67 -9.75 -1.71
N PHE A 78 -7.27 -8.48 -1.66
CA PHE A 78 -6.12 -7.99 -2.41
C PHE A 78 -4.92 -7.68 -1.50
N VAL A 79 -3.73 -8.12 -1.89
CA VAL A 79 -2.50 -7.86 -1.14
C VAL A 79 -1.37 -7.38 -2.04
N ASP A 80 -0.60 -6.41 -1.53
CA ASP A 80 0.59 -5.87 -2.19
C ASP A 80 1.86 -6.13 -1.33
N PRO A 81 2.56 -7.26 -1.56
CA PRO A 81 3.74 -7.63 -0.80
C PRO A 81 4.99 -6.80 -1.15
N ALA A 82 4.92 -5.85 -2.10
CA ALA A 82 6.01 -4.91 -2.34
C ALA A 82 6.22 -4.01 -1.11
N TYR A 83 5.15 -3.70 -0.39
CA TYR A 83 5.16 -2.93 0.85
C TYR A 83 5.25 -3.88 2.06
N ARG A 84 6.31 -3.72 2.87
CA ARG A 84 6.52 -4.57 4.07
C ARG A 84 5.38 -4.47 5.08
N LEU A 85 4.79 -3.29 5.21
CA LEU A 85 3.74 -2.99 6.19
C LEU A 85 2.37 -2.84 5.54
N ALA A 86 2.18 -3.28 4.28
CA ALA A 86 0.88 -3.21 3.62
C ALA A 86 -0.20 -3.86 4.50
N PRO A 87 -1.33 -3.17 4.73
CA PRO A 87 -2.50 -3.80 5.32
C PRO A 87 -2.97 -4.97 4.45
N PHE A 88 -3.57 -5.96 5.09
CA PHE A 88 -4.30 -7.01 4.40
C PHE A 88 -5.57 -6.43 3.75
N ASP A 89 -5.94 -6.99 2.61
CA ASP A 89 -7.13 -6.58 1.83
C ASP A 89 -7.16 -5.09 1.51
N ALA A 90 -6.03 -4.57 1.05
CA ALA A 90 -5.91 -3.17 0.70
C ALA A 90 -4.90 -3.00 -0.43
N LEU A 91 -5.07 -1.90 -1.17
CA LEU A 91 -4.17 -1.50 -2.25
C LEU A 91 -3.72 -0.05 -2.06
N PRO A 92 -2.52 0.31 -2.51
CA PRO A 92 -2.07 1.69 -2.51
C PRO A 92 -2.97 2.55 -3.41
N ALA A 93 -3.08 3.85 -3.12
CA ALA A 93 -4.03 4.75 -3.77
C ALA A 93 -3.98 4.73 -5.31
N PHE A 94 -2.79 4.65 -5.89
CA PHE A 94 -2.62 4.61 -7.35
C PHE A 94 -3.14 3.32 -8.00
N ALA A 95 -3.39 2.25 -7.23
CA ALA A 95 -3.84 0.96 -7.72
C ALA A 95 -5.31 0.67 -7.37
N ARG A 96 -6.00 1.56 -6.64
CA ARG A 96 -7.42 1.41 -6.28
C ARG A 96 -8.35 1.91 -7.39
N GLY A 97 -9.46 1.21 -7.59
CA GLY A 97 -10.46 1.56 -8.60
C GLY A 97 -9.92 1.57 -10.04
N GLN A 98 -8.84 0.85 -10.30
CA GLN A 98 -8.13 0.84 -11.58
C GLN A 98 -8.47 -0.39 -12.42
N ASP A 99 -8.34 -0.26 -13.74
CA ASP A 99 -8.41 -1.39 -14.66
C ASP A 99 -7.28 -2.38 -14.38
N ALA A 100 -7.61 -3.68 -14.41
CA ALA A 100 -6.63 -4.74 -14.20
C ALA A 100 -6.99 -6.03 -14.95
N TRP A 101 -6.00 -6.88 -15.11
CA TRP A 101 -6.13 -8.24 -15.64
C TRP A 101 -5.68 -9.27 -14.63
N VAL A 102 -6.52 -10.27 -14.42
CA VAL A 102 -6.17 -11.49 -13.70
C VAL A 102 -5.34 -12.36 -14.64
N VAL A 103 -4.14 -12.72 -14.22
CA VAL A 103 -3.31 -13.67 -14.95
C VAL A 103 -3.91 -15.06 -14.75
N PRO A 104 -4.31 -15.75 -15.82
CA PRO A 104 -4.97 -17.05 -15.71
C PRO A 104 -3.99 -18.12 -15.22
N GLU A 105 -4.48 -19.03 -14.40
CA GLU A 105 -3.82 -20.32 -14.17
C GLU A 105 -3.98 -21.24 -15.40
N PRO A 106 -3.19 -22.32 -15.53
CA PRO A 106 -3.36 -23.26 -16.63
C PRO A 106 -4.80 -23.80 -16.74
N GLY A 107 -5.44 -23.54 -17.89
CA GLY A 107 -6.82 -23.94 -18.17
C GLY A 107 -7.88 -22.88 -17.82
N GLU A 108 -7.49 -21.72 -17.30
CA GLU A 108 -8.37 -20.59 -17.07
C GLU A 108 -8.33 -19.58 -18.21
N GLU A 109 -9.43 -18.84 -18.39
CA GLU A 109 -9.50 -17.71 -19.31
C GLU A 109 -9.04 -16.42 -18.62
N PRO A 110 -8.37 -15.49 -19.34
CA PRO A 110 -7.98 -14.21 -18.77
C PRO A 110 -9.22 -13.38 -18.41
N GLN A 111 -9.21 -12.79 -17.22
CA GLN A 111 -10.32 -11.98 -16.71
C GLN A 111 -9.93 -10.51 -16.58
N ARG A 112 -10.67 -9.62 -17.25
CA ARG A 112 -10.59 -8.18 -16.96
C ARG A 112 -11.41 -7.86 -15.72
N ILE A 113 -10.83 -7.11 -14.80
CA ILE A 113 -11.48 -6.65 -13.59
C ILE A 113 -11.21 -5.17 -13.35
N ARG A 114 -11.91 -4.61 -12.37
CA ARG A 114 -11.55 -3.35 -11.73
C ARG A 114 -11.14 -3.64 -10.30
N THR A 115 -10.01 -3.09 -9.85
CA THR A 115 -9.58 -3.26 -8.46
C THR A 115 -10.54 -2.55 -7.50
N PRO A 116 -10.61 -2.97 -6.21
CA PRO A 116 -11.45 -2.31 -5.23
C PRO A 116 -11.18 -0.80 -5.14
N GLU A 117 -12.25 -0.01 -5.09
CA GLU A 117 -12.17 1.45 -4.91
C GLU A 117 -11.90 1.80 -3.44
N ALA A 118 -12.56 1.09 -2.52
CA ALA A 118 -12.36 1.22 -1.10
C ALA A 118 -11.08 0.48 -0.66
N GLU A 119 -10.48 0.98 0.40
CA GLU A 119 -9.38 0.32 1.08
C GLU A 119 -10.00 -0.59 2.15
N GLY A 120 -9.93 -1.91 1.96
CA GLY A 120 -10.86 -2.93 2.47
C GLY A 120 -11.32 -2.84 3.93
N SER A 121 -11.15 -3.91 4.72
CA SER A 121 -11.82 -4.02 6.03
C SER A 121 -11.31 -3.05 7.12
N THR A 122 -10.14 -2.43 6.93
CA THR A 122 -9.51 -1.56 7.93
C THR A 122 -9.76 -0.06 7.73
N GLY A 123 -10.30 0.33 6.57
CA GLY A 123 -10.47 1.74 6.19
C GLY A 123 -9.14 2.47 5.96
N SER A 124 -9.22 3.70 5.46
CA SER A 124 -8.06 4.50 5.06
C SER A 124 -8.06 5.93 5.58
N GLY A 125 -6.91 6.59 5.42
CA GLY A 125 -6.77 8.03 5.57
C GLY A 125 -6.17 8.45 6.90
N ARG A 126 -6.36 9.74 7.20
CA ARG A 126 -5.80 10.42 8.36
C ARG A 126 -6.93 10.93 9.24
N ARG A 127 -6.89 10.60 10.53
CA ARG A 127 -7.79 11.13 11.54
C ARG A 127 -7.02 11.98 12.51
N VAL A 128 -7.34 13.27 12.54
CA VAL A 128 -6.74 14.22 13.48
C VAL A 128 -7.80 14.65 14.49
N THR A 129 -7.49 14.51 15.77
CA THR A 129 -8.35 14.93 16.88
C THR A 129 -7.57 15.89 17.77
N PHE A 130 -8.16 17.04 18.10
CA PHE A 130 -7.58 17.99 19.05
C PHE A 130 -8.54 18.25 20.20
N THR A 131 -7.97 18.36 21.40
CA THR A 131 -8.64 18.85 22.60
C THR A 131 -7.89 20.10 23.04
N LEU A 132 -8.50 21.27 22.84
CA LEU A 132 -7.85 22.56 23.08
C LEU A 132 -8.61 23.35 24.15
N SER A 133 -7.87 24.08 24.97
CA SER A 133 -8.32 25.12 25.89
C SER A 133 -7.91 26.48 25.33
N LEU A 134 -8.84 27.43 25.30
CA LEU A 134 -8.59 28.81 24.89
C LEU A 134 -8.41 29.69 26.13
N ASP A 135 -7.40 30.55 26.13
CA ASP A 135 -7.22 31.57 27.15
C ASP A 135 -7.96 32.88 26.81
N GLY A 136 -7.97 33.81 27.77
CA GLY A 136 -8.64 35.11 27.64
C GLY A 136 -7.97 36.07 26.65
N GLU A 137 -6.75 35.78 26.18
CA GLU A 137 -6.03 36.54 25.17
C GLU A 137 -6.18 35.93 23.76
N GLY A 138 -6.89 34.80 23.64
CA GLY A 138 -7.11 34.09 22.39
C GLY A 138 -6.00 33.09 22.03
N GLY A 139 -5.07 32.81 22.94
CA GLY A 139 -4.15 31.69 22.84
C GLY A 139 -4.87 30.35 23.04
N ALA A 140 -4.38 29.30 22.39
CA ALA A 140 -4.93 27.95 22.52
C ALA A 140 -3.82 26.95 22.88
N SER A 141 -4.06 26.12 23.89
CA SER A 141 -3.16 25.04 24.31
C SER A 141 -3.94 23.74 24.48
N GLY A 142 -3.29 22.58 24.31
CA GLY A 142 -3.96 21.30 24.51
C GLY A 142 -3.28 20.12 23.84
N GLU A 143 -4.02 19.01 23.73
CA GLU A 143 -3.52 17.75 23.21
C GLU A 143 -4.05 17.46 21.81
N GLY A 144 -3.23 16.81 20.99
CA GLY A 144 -3.59 16.37 19.65
C GLY A 144 -3.26 14.90 19.42
N ARG A 145 -4.12 14.18 18.71
CA ARG A 145 -3.87 12.83 18.20
C ARG A 145 -3.97 12.83 16.68
N ASP A 146 -2.90 12.43 16.02
CA ASP A 146 -2.84 12.24 14.57
C ASP A 146 -2.68 10.75 14.25
N ALA A 147 -3.74 10.13 13.73
CA ALA A 147 -3.78 8.71 13.40
C ALA A 147 -3.81 8.51 11.89
N TYR A 148 -2.90 7.69 11.38
CA TYR A 148 -2.84 7.29 9.97
C TYR A 148 -3.28 5.83 9.86
N LEU A 149 -4.24 5.57 8.98
CA LEU A 149 -4.86 4.27 8.77
C LEU A 149 -4.47 3.70 7.40
N GLY A 150 -4.62 2.38 7.25
CA GLY A 150 -4.36 1.71 5.98
C GLY A 150 -2.94 1.88 5.44
N PHE A 151 -2.81 1.98 4.13
CA PHE A 151 -1.60 2.18 3.35
C PHE A 151 -0.92 3.51 3.69
N ASP A 152 -1.66 4.55 4.04
CA ASP A 152 -1.07 5.82 4.47
C ASP A 152 -0.31 5.63 5.77
N GLY A 153 -0.90 4.93 6.74
CA GLY A 153 -0.25 4.56 7.99
C GLY A 153 0.95 3.63 7.78
N ALA A 154 0.81 2.62 6.93
CA ALA A 154 1.89 1.71 6.56
C ALA A 154 3.09 2.44 5.94
N ASN A 155 2.83 3.33 4.99
CA ASN A 155 3.85 4.13 4.31
C ASN A 155 4.55 5.09 5.28
N LEU A 156 3.77 5.77 6.13
CA LEU A 156 4.32 6.68 7.13
C LEU A 156 5.20 5.91 8.12
N LYS A 157 4.73 4.78 8.65
CA LYS A 157 5.51 3.96 9.58
C LYS A 157 6.81 3.46 8.93
N ASP A 158 6.75 2.95 7.70
CA ASP A 158 7.96 2.49 6.99
C ASP A 158 8.95 3.63 6.71
N ALA A 159 8.46 4.86 6.48
CA ALA A 159 9.31 6.04 6.32
C ALA A 159 9.97 6.46 7.66
N LEU A 160 9.20 6.52 8.75
CA LEU A 160 9.69 6.94 10.06
C LEU A 160 10.68 5.93 10.67
N GLU A 161 10.50 4.62 10.44
CA GLU A 161 11.43 3.58 10.91
C GLU A 161 12.82 3.67 10.25
N ARG A 162 12.98 4.43 9.16
CA ARG A 162 14.26 4.65 8.47
C ARG A 162 15.01 5.89 8.96
N LEU A 163 14.40 6.69 9.81
CA LEU A 163 14.97 7.92 10.33
C LEU A 163 15.56 7.69 11.71
N ASP A 164 16.73 8.30 11.94
CA ASP A 164 17.33 8.42 13.26
C ASP A 164 16.49 9.35 14.14
N GLU A 165 16.65 9.27 15.46
CA GLU A 165 15.78 9.96 16.43
C GLU A 165 15.65 11.49 16.18
N PRO A 166 16.72 12.25 15.92
CA PRO A 166 16.60 13.69 15.64
C PRO A 166 15.86 13.97 14.33
N GLN A 167 16.11 13.16 13.29
CA GLN A 167 15.45 13.30 11.99
C GLN A 167 13.96 12.95 12.08
N ARG A 168 13.62 11.94 12.90
CA ARG A 168 12.25 11.54 13.15
C ARG A 168 11.47 12.64 13.85
N LYS A 169 12.04 13.26 14.90
CA LYS A 169 11.44 14.42 15.58
C LYS A 169 11.17 15.55 14.59
N GLN A 170 12.19 15.96 13.82
CA GLN A 170 12.06 17.02 12.83
C GLN A 170 11.00 16.71 11.75
N ALA A 171 10.93 15.45 11.30
CA ALA A 171 9.94 15.02 10.32
C ALA A 171 8.52 15.14 10.89
N ILE A 172 8.29 14.72 12.14
CA ILE A 172 7.00 14.82 12.82
C ILE A 172 6.60 16.28 13.02
N GLU A 173 7.51 17.14 13.49
CA GLU A 173 7.26 18.58 13.64
C GLU A 173 6.88 19.24 12.31
N THR A 174 7.59 18.87 11.22
CA THR A 174 7.30 19.37 9.87
C THR A 174 5.90 18.92 9.41
N MET A 175 5.50 17.69 9.73
CA MET A 175 4.17 17.17 9.40
C MET A 175 3.06 17.89 10.18
N LEU A 176 3.28 18.17 11.47
CA LEU A 176 2.35 18.93 12.30
C LEU A 176 2.22 20.39 11.85
N GLY A 177 3.34 21.04 11.56
CA GLY A 177 3.39 22.45 11.12
C GLY A 177 2.69 22.73 9.78
N ARG A 178 2.45 21.71 8.95
CA ARG A 178 1.66 21.85 7.71
C ARG A 178 0.15 21.97 7.97
N GLY A 179 -0.35 21.40 9.07
CA GLY A 179 -1.76 21.44 9.43
C GLY A 179 -2.10 22.54 10.44
N LEU A 180 -1.12 22.95 11.24
CA LEU A 180 -1.30 23.94 12.30
C LEU A 180 -0.19 25.00 12.18
N ARG A 181 -0.56 26.26 11.99
CA ARG A 181 0.42 27.36 11.97
C ARG A 181 0.91 27.61 13.41
N ARG A 182 2.22 27.74 13.59
CA ARG A 182 2.89 28.06 14.88
C ARG A 182 2.66 27.03 15.99
N VAL A 183 2.90 25.75 15.70
CA VAL A 183 2.88 24.67 16.72
C VAL A 183 4.31 24.24 17.03
N GLU A 184 4.59 24.07 18.32
CA GLU A 184 5.84 23.53 18.85
C GLU A 184 5.56 22.20 19.54
N LEU A 185 6.45 21.22 19.34
CA LEU A 185 6.32 19.88 19.92
C LEU A 185 7.16 19.77 21.21
N GLU A 186 6.50 19.76 22.35
CA GLU A 186 7.18 19.65 23.65
C GLU A 186 7.66 18.22 23.95
N LYS A 187 6.90 17.20 23.54
CA LYS A 187 7.19 15.78 23.84
C LYS A 187 6.71 14.81 22.75
N LEU A 188 7.45 13.71 22.59
CA LEU A 188 7.21 12.61 21.65
C LEU A 188 6.72 11.35 22.38
#